data_AF-A0A453JTT9-F1
#
_entry.id   AF-A0A453JTT9-F1
#
_cell.length_a   1.000
_cell.length_b   1.000
_cell.length_c   1.000
_cell.angle_alpha   90.00
_cell.angle_beta   90.00
_cell.angle_gamma   90.00
#
_symmetry.space_group_name_H-M   'P 1'
#
loop_
_entity.id
_entity.type
_entity.pdbx_description
1 polymer ?
#
loop_
_entity_poly.entity_id
_entity_poly.type
_entity_poly.pdbx_seq_one_letter_code
_entity_poly.pdbx_strand_id
1 'polypeptide(L)'
;GDACKGDVVMFEQNIYRRKKGDPRGIKGRLCGQRTNAGRIIKESYGTAKQQHTFTVEIFWSKGYKPWPPLHPLLIKGRNLYKDKTMRQPWPDEKERSRVLEEKHARGFQARKSREVRIHEKEIDKMRRFNRLKDNKSKGKENMNEISSQTVVPQQKVVSTNPVDQR
;
A
#
# COMPACT_ATOMS: atom_id res chain seq x y z
N GLY A 1 3.50 6.44 19.85
CA GLY A 1 4.09 5.57 20.88
C GLY A 1 5.31 4.89 20.32
N ASP A 2 6.21 4.42 21.19
CA ASP A 2 7.50 3.86 20.78
C ASP A 2 7.81 2.57 21.54
N ALA A 3 6.97 1.56 21.29
CA ALA A 3 7.14 0.22 21.82
C ALA A 3 8.11 -0.59 20.96
N CYS A 4 8.84 -1.51 21.58
CA CYS A 4 9.84 -2.38 20.95
C CYS A 4 9.66 -3.83 21.39
N LYS A 5 10.43 -4.74 20.79
CA LYS A 5 10.45 -6.14 21.20
C LYS A 5 10.84 -6.25 22.67
N GLY A 6 10.12 -7.07 23.42
CA GLY A 6 10.30 -7.29 24.86
C GLY A 6 9.42 -6.40 25.74
N ASP A 7 8.89 -5.28 25.22
CA ASP A 7 7.97 -4.43 25.97
C ASP A 7 6.71 -5.21 26.38
N VAL A 8 6.36 -5.09 27.66
CA VAL A 8 5.03 -5.48 28.16
C VAL A 8 4.12 -4.28 28.03
N VAL A 9 3.04 -4.44 27.27
CA VAL A 9 2.13 -3.36 26.90
C VAL A 9 0.70 -3.70 27.30
N MET A 10 -0.04 -2.67 27.70
CA MET A 10 -1.49 -2.71 27.89
C MET A 10 -2.14 -1.70 26.95
N PHE A 11 -3.17 -2.12 26.20
CA PHE A 11 -3.82 -1.25 25.22
C PHE A 11 -5.28 -1.62 25.02
N GLU A 12 -6.06 -0.62 24.61
CA GLU A 12 -7.46 -0.80 24.26
C GLU A 12 -7.62 -1.09 22.77
N GLN A 13 -8.60 -1.94 22.45
CA GLN A 13 -8.93 -2.30 21.10
C GLN A 13 -10.44 -2.23 20.86
N ASN A 14 -10.81 -1.34 19.97
CA ASN A 14 -12.15 -1.27 19.40
C ASN A 14 -12.39 -2.41 18.40
N ILE A 15 -13.46 -3.17 18.61
CA ILE A 15 -13.86 -4.30 17.77
C ILE A 15 -15.04 -3.88 16.90
N TYR A 16 -14.81 -3.93 15.59
CA TYR A 16 -15.81 -3.57 14.59
C TYR A 16 -16.31 -4.82 13.87
N ARG A 17 -17.62 -4.92 13.66
CA ARG A 17 -18.24 -5.96 12.82
C ARG A 17 -18.71 -5.32 11.52
N ARG A 18 -18.34 -5.94 10.40
CA ARG A 18 -18.89 -5.61 9.08
C ARG A 18 -20.03 -6.58 8.79
N LYS A 19 -21.11 -6.10 8.18
CA LYS A 19 -22.16 -6.99 7.67
C LYS A 19 -21.66 -7.62 6.37
N LYS A 20 -22.10 -8.84 6.09
CA LYS A 20 -21.79 -9.53 4.83
C LYS A 20 -22.44 -8.70 3.70
N GLY A 21 -21.63 -8.27 2.73
CA GLY A 21 -22.08 -7.42 1.61
C GLY A 21 -21.70 -5.93 1.72
N ASP A 22 -21.15 -5.47 2.84
CA ASP A 22 -20.76 -4.06 2.97
C ASP A 22 -19.63 -3.67 1.99
N PRO A 23 -19.74 -2.53 1.26
CA PRO A 23 -18.71 -2.04 0.35
C PRO A 23 -17.33 -1.93 1.01
N ARG A 24 -16.28 -2.29 0.25
CA ARG A 24 -14.88 -2.16 0.69
C ARG A 24 -14.55 -0.68 0.90
N GLY A 25 -14.42 -0.25 2.16
CA GLY A 25 -14.08 1.13 2.52
C GLY A 25 -14.91 1.69 3.66
N ILE A 26 -16.12 1.15 3.88
CA ILE A 26 -16.98 1.55 5.00
C ILE A 26 -16.49 0.90 6.30
N LYS A 27 -16.27 1.73 7.32
CA LYS A 27 -15.93 1.28 8.67
C LYS A 27 -17.10 0.50 9.25
N GLY A 28 -16.85 -0.72 9.70
CA GLY A 28 -17.90 -1.56 10.30
C GLY A 28 -18.50 -0.91 11.55
N ARG A 29 -19.67 -1.41 11.97
CA ARG A 29 -20.33 -0.96 13.21
C ARG A 29 -19.44 -1.32 14.41
N LEU A 30 -19.28 -0.39 15.35
CA LEU A 30 -18.62 -0.68 16.62
C LEU A 30 -19.45 -1.72 17.39
N CYS A 31 -18.81 -2.81 17.80
CA CYS A 31 -19.47 -3.90 18.52
C CYS A 31 -19.07 -3.96 19.99
N GLY A 32 -17.89 -3.47 20.32
CA GLY A 32 -17.42 -3.41 21.69
C GLY A 32 -15.95 -3.04 21.75
N GLN A 33 -15.46 -2.94 22.96
CA GLN A 33 -14.07 -2.63 23.26
C GLN A 33 -13.50 -3.74 24.14
N ARG A 34 -12.20 -4.01 23.99
CA ARG A 34 -11.45 -4.89 24.90
C ARG A 34 -10.14 -4.26 25.30
N THR A 35 -9.68 -4.57 26.50
CA THR A 35 -8.35 -4.23 27.01
C THR A 35 -7.50 -5.47 26.94
N ASN A 36 -6.30 -5.33 26.38
CA ASN A 36 -5.33 -6.41 26.24
C ASN A 36 -4.06 -6.05 26.98
N ALA A 37 -3.49 -7.00 27.70
CA ALA A 37 -2.14 -6.92 28.22
C ALA A 37 -1.30 -8.07 27.68
N GLY A 38 -0.07 -7.79 27.27
CA GLY A 38 0.81 -8.81 26.70
C GLY A 38 2.20 -8.30 26.40
N ARG A 39 3.10 -9.21 26.02
CA ARG A 39 4.49 -8.90 25.66
C ARG A 39 4.67 -8.87 24.15
N ILE A 40 5.40 -7.88 23.66
CA ILE A 40 5.80 -7.83 22.25
C ILE A 40 6.91 -8.86 22.01
N ILE A 41 6.61 -9.93 21.28
CA ILE A 41 7.58 -10.99 20.96
C ILE A 41 8.33 -10.72 19.67
N LYS A 42 7.68 -10.03 18.71
CA LYS A 42 8.23 -9.71 17.39
C LYS A 42 7.68 -8.37 16.92
N GLU A 43 8.48 -7.68 16.12
CA GLU A 43 8.02 -6.55 15.32
C GLU A 43 8.65 -6.62 13.92
N SER A 44 7.99 -6.01 12.94
CA SER A 44 8.56 -5.88 11.61
C SER A 44 8.06 -4.62 10.89
N TYR A 45 8.90 -4.14 9.97
CA TYR A 45 8.55 -3.10 9.01
C TYR A 45 8.26 -3.74 7.65
N GLY A 46 7.00 -3.71 7.22
CA GLY A 46 6.61 -4.28 5.92
C GLY A 46 7.32 -3.58 4.76
N THR A 47 8.15 -4.30 4.00
CA THR A 47 8.99 -3.80 2.91
C THR A 47 8.23 -3.04 1.81
N ALA A 48 7.04 -3.51 1.45
CA ALA A 48 6.25 -2.92 0.37
C ALA A 48 5.53 -1.61 0.77
N LYS A 49 4.94 -1.58 1.97
CA LYS A 49 4.00 -0.52 2.40
C LYS A 49 4.44 0.24 3.65
N GLN A 50 5.65 0.01 4.16
CA GLN A 50 6.16 0.54 5.43
C GLN A 50 5.18 0.34 6.60
N GLN A 51 4.46 -0.79 6.60
CA GLN A 51 3.51 -1.08 7.66
C GLN A 51 4.27 -1.67 8.84
N HIS A 52 4.39 -0.91 9.92
CA HIS A 52 4.96 -1.40 11.16
C HIS A 52 3.92 -2.30 11.87
N THR A 53 4.30 -3.54 12.13
CA THR A 53 3.46 -4.54 12.79
C THR A 53 4.18 -5.14 13.99
N PHE A 54 3.40 -5.49 15.00
CA PHE A 54 3.84 -6.15 16.23
C PHE A 54 3.09 -7.47 16.37
N THR A 55 3.79 -8.47 16.87
CA THR A 55 3.17 -9.67 17.43
C THR A 55 3.24 -9.56 18.94
N VAL A 56 2.06 -9.46 19.57
CA VAL A 56 1.92 -9.39 21.03
C VAL A 56 1.40 -10.74 21.51
N GLU A 57 2.16 -11.41 22.35
CA GLU A 57 1.67 -12.57 23.09
C GLU A 57 0.84 -12.09 24.27
N ILE A 58 -0.45 -12.45 24.28
CA ILE A 58 -1.41 -11.97 25.27
C ILE A 58 -1.23 -12.69 26.59
N PHE A 59 -1.12 -11.97 27.70
CA PHE A 59 -1.20 -12.55 29.04
C PHE A 59 -2.65 -12.69 29.48
N TRP A 60 -3.41 -11.62 29.34
CA TRP A 60 -4.83 -11.60 29.63
C TRP A 60 -5.55 -10.56 28.77
N SER A 61 -6.85 -10.74 28.62
CA SER A 61 -7.72 -9.83 27.87
C SER A 61 -9.05 -9.71 28.60
N LYS A 62 -9.62 -8.50 28.64
CA LYS A 62 -10.89 -8.20 29.30
C LYS A 62 -11.80 -7.41 28.36
N GLY A 63 -13.11 -7.65 28.43
CA GLY A 63 -14.12 -6.93 27.65
C GLY A 63 -14.73 -7.77 26.53
N TYR A 64 -15.09 -7.13 25.42
CA TYR A 64 -15.81 -7.79 24.34
C TYR A 64 -14.90 -8.77 23.57
N LYS A 65 -15.29 -10.05 23.50
CA LYS A 65 -14.52 -11.13 22.84
C LYS A 65 -13.03 -11.12 23.25
N PRO A 66 -12.74 -11.40 24.53
CA PRO A 66 -11.38 -11.40 25.03
C PRO A 66 -10.58 -12.50 24.34
N TRP A 67 -9.29 -12.29 24.18
CA TRP A 67 -8.37 -13.34 23.77
C TRP A 67 -8.02 -14.27 24.93
N PRO A 68 -7.78 -15.56 24.65
CA PRO A 68 -7.21 -16.44 25.65
C PRO A 68 -5.76 -16.04 25.97
N PRO A 69 -5.24 -16.39 27.16
CA PRO A 69 -3.82 -16.29 27.47
C PRO A 69 -2.94 -17.00 26.44
N LEU A 70 -1.72 -16.53 26.28
CA LEU A 70 -0.70 -16.95 25.32
C LEU A 70 -1.10 -16.81 23.84
N HIS A 71 -2.20 -16.13 23.53
CA HIS A 71 -2.61 -15.91 22.15
C HIS A 71 -1.67 -14.93 21.42
N PRO A 72 -1.09 -15.29 20.26
CA PRO A 72 -0.27 -14.37 19.48
C PRO A 72 -1.14 -13.42 18.64
N LEU A 73 -1.25 -12.17 19.08
CA LEU A 73 -2.01 -11.12 18.40
C LEU A 73 -1.13 -10.29 17.47
N LEU A 74 -1.40 -10.35 16.16
CA LEU A 74 -0.79 -9.45 15.17
C LEU A 74 -1.52 -8.10 15.14
N ILE A 75 -0.82 -7.00 15.41
CA ILE A 75 -1.38 -5.65 15.44
C ILE A 75 -0.49 -4.65 14.70
N LYS A 76 -1.09 -3.70 13.99
CA LYS A 76 -0.37 -2.59 13.35
C LYS A 76 0.03 -1.57 14.40
N GLY A 77 1.22 -0.98 14.29
CA GLY A 77 1.67 0.03 15.26
C GLY A 77 0.71 1.21 15.42
N ARG A 78 0.14 1.70 14.32
CA ARG A 78 -0.90 2.75 14.38
C ARG A 78 -2.17 2.35 15.14
N ASN A 79 -2.47 1.06 15.20
CA ASN A 79 -3.62 0.54 15.95
C ASN A 79 -3.23 0.27 17.39
N LEU A 80 -2.00 -0.19 17.64
CA LEU A 80 -1.47 -0.38 19.00
C LEU A 80 -1.53 0.95 19.77
N TYR A 81 -0.98 2.01 19.19
CA TYR A 81 -0.89 3.34 19.82
C TYR A 81 -2.16 4.16 19.81
N LYS A 82 -3.23 3.66 19.20
CA LYS A 82 -4.41 4.47 18.91
C LYS A 82 -5.14 4.91 20.18
N ASP A 83 -5.41 3.95 21.05
CA ASP A 83 -6.30 4.12 22.19
C ASP A 83 -5.49 3.87 23.50
N LYS A 84 -4.59 4.81 23.81
CA LYS A 84 -3.76 4.87 25.04
C LYS A 84 -3.00 3.58 25.38
N THR A 85 -1.89 3.32 24.69
CA THR A 85 -0.97 2.24 25.09
C THR A 85 -0.17 2.63 26.32
N MET A 86 -0.24 1.80 27.36
CA MET A 86 0.65 1.84 28.52
C MET A 86 1.75 0.80 28.35
N ARG A 87 2.96 1.11 28.82
CA ARG A 87 4.12 0.20 28.81
C ARG A 87 4.59 0.01 30.24
N GLN A 88 4.88 -1.23 30.62
CA GLN A 88 5.59 -1.51 31.86
C GLN A 88 7.08 -1.15 31.69
N PRO A 89 7.67 -0.38 32.63
CA PRO A 89 9.11 -0.13 32.65
C PRO A 89 9.91 -1.44 32.66
N TRP A 90 11.07 -1.44 31.98
CA TRP A 90 11.97 -2.58 32.06
C TRP A 90 12.74 -2.53 33.38
N PRO A 91 13.18 -3.69 33.91
CA PRO A 91 14.13 -3.71 35.02
C PRO A 91 15.41 -2.93 34.68
N ASP A 92 15.91 -3.06 33.45
CA ASP A 92 16.98 -2.23 32.90
C ASP A 92 16.49 -1.47 31.65
N GLU A 93 16.32 -0.16 31.79
CA GLU A 93 15.89 0.70 30.70
C GLU A 93 17.05 1.01 29.71
N LYS A 94 18.32 0.79 30.09
CA LYS A 94 19.46 0.92 29.17
C LYS A 94 19.47 -0.20 28.14
N GLU A 95 19.21 -1.43 28.57
CA GLU A 95 19.04 -2.56 27.65
C GLU A 95 17.90 -2.28 26.67
N ARG A 96 16.79 -1.75 27.18
CA ARG A 96 15.68 -1.35 26.33
C ARG A 96 16.08 -0.29 25.31
N SER A 97 16.87 0.72 25.69
CA SER A 97 17.34 1.76 24.76
C SER A 97 18.07 1.14 23.58
N ARG A 98 18.96 0.17 23.84
CA ARG A 98 19.70 -0.54 22.79
C ARG A 98 18.77 -1.27 21.82
N VAL A 99 17.76 -1.97 22.34
CA VAL A 99 16.75 -2.66 21.51
C VAL A 99 15.92 -1.66 20.70
N LEU A 100 15.62 -0.51 21.28
CA LEU A 100 14.84 0.54 20.64
C LEU A 100 15.62 1.21 19.49
N GLU A 101 16.90 1.52 19.72
CA GLU A 101 17.82 2.08 18.73
C GLU A 101 17.99 1.14 17.54
N GLU A 102 18.18 -0.16 17.79
CA GLU A 102 18.27 -1.19 16.74
C GLU A 102 17.00 -1.22 15.88
N LYS A 103 15.83 -1.20 16.52
CA LYS A 103 14.53 -1.11 15.83
C LYS A 103 14.43 0.16 14.97
N HIS A 104 14.86 1.31 15.49
CA HIS A 104 14.83 2.56 14.73
C HIS A 104 15.77 2.53 13.54
N ALA A 105 16.97 1.96 13.69
CA ALA A 105 17.95 1.78 12.62
C ALA A 105 17.38 0.88 11.50
N ARG A 106 16.80 -0.28 11.83
CA ARG A 106 16.09 -1.12 10.86
C ARG A 106 14.94 -0.38 10.18
N GLY A 107 14.15 0.36 10.95
CA GLY A 107 13.06 1.19 10.43
C GLY A 107 13.55 2.26 9.46
N PHE A 108 14.69 2.90 9.74
CA PHE A 108 15.32 3.89 8.86
C PHE A 108 15.78 3.26 7.54
N GLN A 109 16.48 2.11 7.60
CA GLN A 109 16.91 1.38 6.40
C GLN A 109 15.71 0.98 5.52
N ALA A 110 14.62 0.50 6.13
CA ALA A 110 13.40 0.16 5.42
C ALA A 110 12.74 1.38 4.74
N ARG A 111 12.84 2.57 5.36
CA ARG A 111 12.34 3.81 4.76
C ARG A 111 13.16 4.22 3.53
N LYS A 112 14.48 4.29 3.67
CA LYS A 112 15.43 4.60 2.60
C LYS A 112 15.25 3.66 1.40
N SER A 113 15.13 2.36 1.65
CA SER A 113 14.91 1.36 0.59
C SER A 113 13.61 1.57 -0.18
N ARG A 114 12.53 2.02 0.48
CA ARG A 114 11.27 2.34 -0.21
C ARG A 114 11.37 3.63 -1.02
N GLU A 115 12.10 4.63 -0.55
CA GLU A 115 12.32 5.88 -1.31
C GLU A 115 13.01 5.59 -2.64
N VAL A 116 14.09 4.79 -2.63
CA VAL A 116 14.76 4.32 -3.85
C VAL A 116 13.78 3.63 -4.80
N ARG A 117 12.99 2.67 -4.29
CA ARG A 117 12.00 1.94 -5.10
C ARG A 117 10.89 2.84 -5.66
N ILE A 118 10.50 3.90 -4.94
CA ILE A 118 9.51 4.86 -5.45
C ILE A 118 10.14 5.66 -6.59
N HIS A 119 11.35 6.16 -6.38
CA HIS A 119 12.09 6.92 -7.38
C HIS A 119 12.33 6.11 -8.68
N GLU A 120 12.76 4.86 -8.56
CA GLU A 120 12.91 3.94 -9.71
C GLU A 120 11.59 3.77 -10.49
N LYS A 121 10.46 3.64 -9.78
CA LYS A 121 9.14 3.54 -10.41
C LYS A 121 8.72 4.83 -11.11
N GLU A 122 9.11 5.98 -10.60
CA GLU A 122 8.87 7.28 -11.24
C GLU A 122 9.72 7.44 -12.50
N ILE A 123 10.99 7.04 -12.45
CA ILE A 123 11.87 6.99 -13.62
C ILE A 123 11.31 6.03 -14.69
N ASP A 124 10.90 4.82 -14.31
CA ASP A 124 10.33 3.87 -15.28
C ASP A 124 9.03 4.40 -15.91
N LYS A 125 8.16 5.04 -15.12
CA LYS A 125 6.97 5.72 -15.66
C LYS A 125 7.34 6.82 -16.65
N MET A 126 8.33 7.67 -16.34
CA MET A 126 8.78 8.73 -17.24
C MET A 126 9.37 8.13 -18.53
N ARG A 127 10.18 7.08 -18.45
CA ARG A 127 10.71 6.36 -19.63
C ARG A 127 9.61 5.74 -20.49
N ARG A 128 8.58 5.14 -19.88
CA ARG A 128 7.41 4.62 -20.62
C ARG A 128 6.63 5.73 -21.29
N PHE A 129 6.41 6.85 -20.61
CA PHE A 129 5.73 8.02 -21.16
C PHE A 129 6.49 8.60 -22.36
N ASN A 130 7.81 8.75 -22.25
CA ASN A 130 8.66 9.22 -23.34
C ASN A 130 8.60 8.27 -24.54
N ARG A 131 8.72 6.95 -24.34
CA ARG A 131 8.56 5.96 -25.44
C ARG A 131 7.20 6.07 -26.14
N LEU A 132 6.12 6.27 -25.40
CA LEU A 132 4.78 6.47 -25.99
C LEU A 132 4.70 7.78 -26.79
N LYS A 133 5.35 8.85 -26.32
CA LYS A 133 5.43 10.14 -27.02
C LYS A 133 6.27 10.03 -28.30
N ASP A 134 7.39 9.31 -28.25
CA ASP A 134 8.28 9.06 -29.40
C ASP A 134 7.58 8.21 -30.46
N ASN A 135 6.85 7.17 -30.06
CA ASN A 135 6.05 6.36 -31.00
C ASN A 135 4.90 7.17 -31.62
N LYS A 136 4.29 8.09 -30.87
CA LYS A 136 3.21 8.96 -31.37
C LYS A 136 3.71 10.06 -32.32
N SER A 137 4.94 10.53 -32.14
CA SER A 137 5.57 11.50 -33.06
C SER A 137 5.98 10.82 -34.37
N LYS A 138 6.62 9.65 -34.32
CA LYS A 138 6.93 8.84 -35.52
C LYS A 138 5.67 8.45 -36.31
N GLY A 139 4.57 8.12 -35.62
CA GLY A 139 3.29 7.85 -36.28
C GLY A 139 2.65 9.06 -36.98
N LYS A 140 2.95 10.29 -36.53
CA LYS A 140 2.51 11.53 -37.19
C LYS A 140 3.40 11.91 -38.37
N GLU A 141 4.72 11.70 -38.26
CA GLU A 141 5.66 11.90 -39.37
C GLU A 141 5.34 10.98 -40.55
N ASN A 142 5.09 9.69 -40.29
CA ASN A 142 4.67 8.73 -41.33
C ASN A 142 3.32 9.10 -41.99
N MET A 143 2.36 9.67 -41.25
CA MET A 143 1.07 10.12 -41.83
C MET A 143 1.23 11.36 -42.72
N ASN A 144 2.15 12.27 -42.38
CA ASN A 144 2.43 13.46 -43.18
C ASN A 144 3.23 13.13 -44.46
N GLU A 145 4.13 12.14 -44.40
CA GLU A 145 4.86 11.67 -45.60
C GLU A 145 3.92 10.96 -46.61
N ILE A 146 2.96 10.15 -46.14
CA ILE A 146 2.00 9.47 -47.03
C ILE A 146 1.06 10.47 -47.73
N SER A 147 0.63 11.53 -47.02
CA SER A 147 -0.22 12.58 -47.61
C SER A 147 0.48 13.42 -48.69
N SER A 148 1.81 13.37 -48.76
CA SER A 148 2.61 14.16 -49.71
C SER A 148 2.88 13.43 -51.03
N GLN A 149 2.53 12.14 -51.14
CA GLN A 149 2.83 11.31 -52.32
C GLN A 149 1.62 10.99 -53.24
N THR A 150 0.40 11.41 -52.91
CA THR A 150 -0.77 11.26 -53.80
C THR A 150 -1.14 12.57 -54.48
N VAL A 151 -0.39 12.95 -55.52
CA VAL A 151 -0.90 13.83 -56.59
C VAL A 151 -0.61 13.13 -57.92
N VAL A 152 -1.54 12.28 -58.36
CA VAL A 152 -1.53 11.70 -59.71
C VAL A 152 -2.66 12.40 -60.50
N PRO A 153 -2.42 12.87 -61.75
CA PRO A 153 -3.40 13.68 -62.47
C PRO A 153 -4.57 12.83 -62.99
N GLN A 154 -5.80 13.31 -62.80
CA GLN A 154 -7.01 12.66 -63.32
C GLN A 154 -7.11 12.82 -64.84
N GLN A 155 -7.11 11.71 -65.58
CA GLN A 155 -7.53 11.69 -66.98
C GLN A 155 -9.06 11.56 -67.06
N LYS A 156 -9.67 12.50 -67.80
CA LYS A 156 -11.09 12.49 -68.21
C LYS A 156 -11.36 11.27 -69.10
N VAL A 157 -12.36 10.47 -68.77
CA VAL A 157 -12.97 9.52 -69.70
C VAL A 157 -14.41 9.95 -69.98
N VAL A 158 -14.70 10.09 -71.26
CA VAL A 158 -15.95 10.58 -71.86
C VAL A 158 -16.97 9.45 -71.98
N SER A 159 -18.23 9.81 -71.69
CA SER A 159 -19.54 9.22 -71.99
C SER A 159 -19.65 8.18 -73.12
N THR A 160 -20.53 7.17 -72.94
CA THR A 160 -21.82 7.04 -73.67
C THR A 160 -22.70 5.90 -73.13
N ASN A 161 -23.99 6.18 -72.92
CA ASN A 161 -25.08 5.20 -72.81
C ASN A 161 -25.44 4.66 -74.21
N PRO A 162 -26.14 3.51 -74.32
CA PRO A 162 -27.60 3.62 -74.51
C PRO A 162 -28.46 2.51 -73.87
N VAL A 163 -29.60 2.95 -73.33
CA VAL A 163 -31.01 2.49 -73.50
C VAL A 163 -31.22 1.25 -74.42
N ASP A 164 -31.91 0.18 -73.96
CA ASP A 164 -33.37 -0.05 -74.16
C ASP A 164 -33.90 -1.43 -73.67
N GLN A 165 -35.14 -1.38 -73.15
CA GLN A 165 -36.28 -2.34 -73.09
C GLN A 165 -36.10 -3.88 -73.23
N ARG A 166 -36.59 -4.65 -72.24
CA ARG A 166 -37.97 -5.20 -72.14
C ARG A 166 -38.20 -5.90 -70.81
#